data_AF-A0A6G3SGV0-F1
#
_entry.id   AF-A0A6G3SGV0-F1
#
_cell.length_a   1.000
_cell.length_b   1.000
_cell.length_c   1.000
_cell.angle_alpha   90.00
_cell.angle_beta   90.00
_cell.angle_gamma   90.00
#
_symmetry.space_group_name_H-M   'P 1'
#
loop_
_entity.id
_entity.type
_entity.pdbx_description
1 polymer ?
#
loop_
_entity_poly.entity_id
_entity_poly.type
_entity_poly.pdbx_seq_one_letter_code
_entity_poly.pdbx_strand_id
1 'polypeptide(L)'
;MSLVLAVHGSALPAAGATVGRLCAAVEARLGERPAVGHLDHQIPSLKHALRRDRKDAAGGPTVVVPLLLGDGFHRTVDIPAVVAAHGGPGCVLTPSLSGAAEVDVALEARLTAAEAEAGGGVDALVFAAAGSSRPGGNGGALLAARRLAERRPGTPVVTAYC
;
A
#
# COMPACT_ATOMS: atom_id res chain seq x y z
N MET A 1 -17.60 -7.84 -10.74
CA MET A 1 -16.67 -6.74 -10.40
C MET A 1 -15.34 -7.41 -10.23
N SER A 2 -14.25 -6.87 -10.77
CA SER A 2 -12.92 -7.43 -10.59
C SER A 2 -12.06 -6.53 -9.71
N LEU A 3 -11.03 -7.11 -9.10
CA LEU A 3 -10.12 -6.41 -8.19
C LEU A 3 -8.67 -6.51 -8.68
N VAL A 4 -8.01 -5.37 -8.84
CA VAL A 4 -6.61 -5.27 -9.26
C VAL A 4 -5.80 -4.55 -8.19
N LEU A 5 -4.82 -5.24 -7.63
CA LEU A 5 -3.86 -4.67 -6.69
C LEU A 5 -2.71 -4.02 -7.45
N ALA A 6 -2.59 -2.70 -7.38
CA ALA A 6 -1.48 -1.96 -7.94
C ALA A 6 -0.33 -1.89 -6.92
N VAL A 7 0.74 -2.64 -7.16
CA VAL A 7 1.92 -2.72 -6.28
C VAL A 7 3.12 -2.07 -6.96
N HIS A 8 4.04 -1.49 -6.19
CA HIS A 8 5.27 -0.95 -6.78
C HIS A 8 6.07 -2.06 -7.50
N GLY A 9 6.21 -3.21 -6.84
CA GLY A 9 7.09 -4.30 -7.29
C GLY A 9 8.44 -4.24 -6.58
N SER A 10 9.12 -5.38 -6.52
CA SER A 10 10.44 -5.50 -5.89
C SER A 10 11.18 -6.69 -6.50
N ALA A 11 12.50 -6.58 -6.60
CA ALA A 11 13.36 -7.70 -7.00
C ALA A 11 13.52 -8.76 -5.89
N LEU A 12 13.13 -8.45 -4.64
CA LEU A 12 13.29 -9.37 -3.51
C LEU A 12 12.20 -10.46 -3.53
N PRO A 13 12.56 -11.76 -3.50
CA PRO A 13 11.59 -12.85 -3.50
C PRO A 13 10.55 -12.78 -2.36
N ALA A 14 10.97 -12.28 -1.20
CA ALA A 14 10.10 -12.11 -0.03
C ALA A 14 8.93 -11.12 -0.29
N ALA A 15 9.12 -10.14 -1.17
CA ALA A 15 8.05 -9.22 -1.55
C ALA A 15 6.93 -9.95 -2.32
N GLY A 16 7.30 -10.80 -3.29
CA GLY A 16 6.36 -11.62 -4.04
C GLY A 16 5.57 -12.57 -3.13
N ALA A 17 6.25 -13.22 -2.18
CA ALA A 17 5.58 -14.08 -1.18
C ALA A 17 4.56 -13.31 -0.33
N THR A 18 4.89 -12.06 0.05
CA THR A 18 4.00 -11.19 0.83
C THR A 18 2.75 -10.80 0.02
N VAL A 19 2.91 -10.39 -1.24
CA VAL A 19 1.79 -10.10 -2.14
C VAL A 19 0.93 -11.34 -2.37
N GLY A 20 1.55 -12.52 -2.53
CA GLY A 20 0.84 -13.79 -2.65
C GLY A 20 -0.05 -14.11 -1.45
N ARG A 21 0.47 -13.95 -0.23
CA ARG A 21 -0.32 -14.11 1.02
C ARG A 21 -1.47 -13.11 1.10
N LEU A 22 -1.24 -11.87 0.70
CA LEU A 22 -2.29 -10.86 0.66
C LEU A 22 -3.40 -11.24 -0.33
N CYS A 23 -3.05 -11.70 -1.54
CA CYS A 23 -4.04 -12.15 -2.51
C CYS A 23 -4.90 -13.31 -1.98
N ALA A 24 -4.28 -14.30 -1.32
CA ALA A 24 -5.01 -15.41 -0.71
C ALA A 24 -5.94 -14.94 0.43
N ALA A 25 -5.50 -13.98 1.24
CA ALA A 25 -6.32 -13.41 2.30
C ALA A 25 -7.50 -12.57 1.78
N VAL A 26 -7.36 -11.95 0.61
CA VAL A 26 -8.43 -11.25 -0.09
C VAL A 26 -9.40 -12.25 -0.73
N GLU A 27 -8.89 -13.27 -1.40
CA GLU A 27 -9.70 -14.36 -1.99
C GLU A 27 -10.57 -15.04 -0.93
N ALA A 28 -9.98 -15.38 0.22
CA ALA A 28 -10.73 -15.99 1.32
C ALA A 28 -11.86 -15.10 1.86
N ARG A 29 -11.77 -13.77 1.69
CA ARG A 29 -12.80 -12.81 2.15
C ARG A 29 -13.84 -12.49 1.10
N LEU A 30 -13.44 -12.40 -0.17
CA LEU A 30 -14.28 -11.91 -1.25
C LEU A 30 -14.76 -13.02 -2.20
N GLY A 31 -14.21 -14.23 -2.07
CA GLY A 31 -14.48 -15.37 -2.97
C GLY A 31 -13.79 -15.26 -4.33
N GLU A 32 -13.02 -14.20 -4.57
CA GLU A 32 -12.33 -13.94 -5.83
C GLU A 32 -10.89 -13.51 -5.57
N ARG A 33 -9.95 -14.14 -6.28
CA ARG A 33 -8.54 -13.79 -6.19
C ARG A 33 -8.25 -12.51 -6.99
N PRO A 34 -7.68 -11.47 -6.37
CA PRO A 34 -7.35 -10.26 -7.09
C PRO A 34 -6.22 -10.50 -8.10
N ALA A 35 -6.28 -9.81 -9.23
CA ALA A 35 -5.16 -9.67 -10.12
C ALA A 35 -4.11 -8.71 -9.51
N VAL A 36 -2.84 -8.89 -9.86
CA VAL A 36 -1.74 -8.03 -9.40
C VAL A 36 -1.14 -7.32 -10.60
N GLY A 37 -0.98 -6.01 -10.48
CA GLY A 37 -0.34 -5.16 -11.47
C GLY A 37 0.86 -4.45 -10.86
N HIS A 38 2.04 -4.64 -11.45
CA HIS A 38 3.28 -4.04 -10.96
C HIS A 38 3.56 -2.70 -11.67
N LEU A 39 4.07 -1.73 -10.91
CA LEU A 39 4.49 -0.43 -11.45
C LEU A 39 5.91 -0.48 -12.00
N ASP A 40 6.76 -1.29 -11.38
CA ASP A 40 8.15 -1.50 -11.75
C ASP A 40 8.61 -2.94 -11.44
N HIS A 41 9.78 -3.30 -11.96
CA HIS A 41 10.61 -4.48 -11.66
C HIS A 41 10.02 -5.86 -11.99
N GLN A 42 8.70 -6.01 -12.07
CA GLN A 42 8.03 -7.30 -12.19
C GLN A 42 6.89 -7.28 -13.19
N ILE A 43 6.48 -8.48 -13.60
CA ILE A 43 5.38 -8.71 -14.54
C ILE A 43 4.22 -9.41 -13.83
N PRO A 44 2.96 -9.17 -14.24
CA PRO A 44 2.57 -8.24 -15.31
C PRO A 44 2.60 -6.78 -14.84
N SER A 45 2.88 -5.86 -15.77
CA SER A 45 2.70 -4.42 -15.47
C SER A 45 1.24 -4.11 -15.17
N LEU A 46 0.96 -3.04 -14.42
CA LEU A 46 -0.41 -2.62 -14.11
C LEU A 46 -1.26 -2.44 -15.37
N LYS A 47 -0.70 -1.82 -16.40
CA LYS A 47 -1.34 -1.70 -17.73
C LYS A 47 -1.69 -3.08 -18.30
N HIS A 48 -0.78 -4.03 -18.25
CA HIS A 48 -1.07 -5.37 -18.78
C HIS A 48 -2.14 -6.09 -17.95
N ALA A 49 -2.08 -6.02 -16.62
CA ALA A 49 -3.05 -6.61 -15.72
C ALA A 49 -4.47 -6.09 -16.01
N LEU A 50 -4.63 -4.76 -16.13
CA LEU A 50 -5.92 -4.14 -16.45
C LEU A 50 -6.47 -4.55 -17.83
N ARG A 51 -5.63 -4.69 -18.86
CA ARG A 51 -6.09 -5.16 -20.17
C ARG A 51 -6.58 -6.61 -20.15
N ARG A 52 -5.90 -7.47 -19.38
CA ARG A 52 -6.28 -8.87 -19.24
C ARG A 52 -7.57 -8.99 -18.43
N ASP A 53 -7.62 -8.33 -17.29
CA ASP A 53 -8.79 -8.29 -16.41
C ASP A 53 -10.06 -7.85 -17.16
N ARG A 54 -9.98 -6.78 -17.96
CA ARG A 54 -11.11 -6.31 -18.77
C ARG A 54 -11.62 -7.32 -19.80
N LYS A 55 -10.76 -8.22 -20.31
CA LYS A 55 -11.19 -9.28 -21.24
C LYS A 55 -11.90 -10.41 -20.52
N ASP A 56 -11.47 -10.70 -19.30
CA ASP A 56 -11.95 -11.83 -18.52
C ASP A 56 -13.21 -11.43 -17.69
N ALA A 57 -13.37 -10.14 -17.38
CA ALA A 57 -14.52 -9.61 -16.66
C ALA A 57 -15.78 -9.60 -17.53
N ALA A 58 -16.87 -10.18 -17.02
CA ALA A 58 -18.20 -10.23 -17.65
C ALA A 58 -18.93 -8.87 -17.68
N GLY A 59 -18.21 -7.77 -17.95
CA GLY A 59 -18.77 -6.41 -18.09
C GLY A 59 -18.96 -5.62 -16.77
N GLY A 60 -18.54 -6.16 -15.63
CA GLY A 60 -18.57 -5.44 -14.34
C GLY A 60 -17.42 -4.43 -14.18
N PRO A 61 -17.51 -3.50 -13.21
CA PRO A 61 -16.44 -2.52 -12.98
C PRO A 61 -15.15 -3.19 -12.47
N THR A 62 -14.01 -2.62 -12.85
CA THR A 62 -12.68 -2.99 -12.32
C THR A 62 -12.30 -2.03 -11.20
N VAL A 63 -12.09 -2.54 -9.98
CA VAL A 63 -11.61 -1.76 -8.85
C VAL A 63 -10.09 -1.88 -8.76
N VAL A 64 -9.40 -0.75 -8.75
CA VAL A 64 -7.94 -0.68 -8.63
C VAL A 64 -7.58 -0.16 -7.26
N VAL A 65 -6.81 -0.95 -6.51
CA VAL A 65 -6.36 -0.64 -5.15
C VAL A 65 -4.86 -0.36 -5.14
N PRO A 66 -4.44 0.89 -4.90
CA PRO A 66 -3.03 1.22 -4.71
C PRO A 66 -2.48 0.67 -3.39
N LEU A 67 -1.64 -0.36 -3.46
CA LEU A 67 -0.90 -0.90 -2.32
C LEU A 67 0.40 -0.14 -2.10
N LEU A 68 0.28 1.16 -1.87
CA LEU A 68 1.40 2.07 -1.61
C LEU A 68 1.17 2.77 -0.27
N LEU A 69 2.20 2.76 0.59
CA LEU A 69 2.19 3.43 1.89
C LEU A 69 2.70 4.88 1.82
N GLY A 70 3.45 5.23 0.77
CA GLY A 70 3.97 6.58 0.54
C GLY A 70 3.17 7.35 -0.52
N ASP A 71 3.26 8.68 -0.47
CA ASP A 71 2.58 9.61 -1.38
C ASP A 71 3.42 10.00 -2.61
N GLY A 72 4.34 9.13 -3.00
CA GLY A 72 5.27 9.38 -4.10
C GLY A 72 4.62 9.52 -5.48
N PHE A 73 5.47 9.65 -6.49
CA PHE A 73 5.07 9.84 -7.90
C PHE A 73 4.06 8.80 -8.39
N HIS A 74 4.32 7.52 -8.09
CA HIS A 74 3.48 6.41 -8.52
C HIS A 74 2.03 6.51 -8.06
N ARG A 75 1.81 7.04 -6.85
CA ARG A 75 0.46 7.22 -6.30
C ARG A 75 -0.27 8.39 -6.95
N THR A 76 0.42 9.50 -7.13
CA THR A 76 -0.18 10.79 -7.50
C THR A 76 -0.27 11.00 -9.01
N VAL A 77 0.50 10.24 -9.80
CA VAL A 77 0.62 10.44 -11.25
C VAL A 77 0.39 9.13 -12.00
N ASP A 78 1.21 8.10 -11.76
CA ASP A 78 1.22 6.93 -12.65
C ASP A 78 -0.04 6.09 -12.59
N ILE A 79 -0.47 5.67 -11.40
CA ILE A 79 -1.67 4.84 -11.25
C ILE A 79 -2.90 5.58 -11.80
N PRO A 80 -3.18 6.85 -11.42
CA PRO A 80 -4.28 7.61 -12.01
C PRO A 80 -4.22 7.68 -13.55
N ALA A 81 -3.04 7.94 -14.13
CA ALA A 81 -2.88 8.02 -15.58
C ALA A 81 -3.14 6.68 -16.27
N VAL A 82 -2.62 5.58 -15.72
CA VAL A 82 -2.84 4.22 -16.26
C VAL A 82 -4.31 3.83 -16.19
N VAL A 83 -4.99 4.13 -15.07
CA VAL A 83 -6.42 3.85 -14.88
C VAL A 83 -7.28 4.66 -15.84
N ALA A 84 -7.03 5.98 -15.94
CA ALA A 84 -7.75 6.86 -16.86
C ALA A 84 -7.63 6.39 -18.32
N ALA A 85 -6.43 5.97 -18.74
CA ALA A 85 -6.18 5.46 -20.09
C ALA A 85 -6.84 4.08 -20.37
N HIS A 86 -7.15 3.28 -19.35
CA HIS A 86 -7.74 1.93 -19.53
C HIS A 86 -9.26 1.90 -19.56
N GLY A 87 -9.89 2.72 -18.72
CA GLY A 87 -11.24 2.39 -18.26
C GLY A 87 -12.34 3.39 -18.57
N GLY A 88 -12.06 4.70 -18.59
CA GLY A 88 -13.16 5.66 -18.40
C GLY A 88 -14.07 5.22 -17.21
N PRO A 89 -15.40 5.42 -17.26
CA PRO A 89 -16.31 5.13 -16.13
C PRO A 89 -16.42 3.65 -15.71
N GLY A 90 -15.74 2.71 -16.38
CA GLY A 90 -15.72 1.28 -16.02
C GLY A 90 -14.63 0.89 -15.00
N CYS A 91 -13.78 1.83 -14.57
CA CYS A 91 -12.69 1.55 -13.63
C CYS A 91 -12.73 2.50 -12.43
N VAL A 92 -12.69 1.95 -11.22
CA VAL A 92 -12.77 2.70 -9.96
C VAL A 92 -11.41 2.63 -9.27
N LEU A 93 -10.75 3.77 -9.11
CA LEU A 93 -9.52 3.88 -8.32
C LEU A 93 -9.87 4.18 -6.85
N THR A 94 -9.47 3.31 -5.93
CA THR A 94 -9.67 3.55 -4.50
C THR A 94 -8.69 4.60 -3.95
N PRO A 95 -8.98 5.18 -2.79
CA PRO A 95 -7.95 5.84 -1.99
C PRO A 95 -6.76 4.90 -1.72
N SER A 96 -5.60 5.50 -1.48
CA SER A 96 -4.38 4.78 -1.10
C SER A 96 -4.35 4.48 0.40
N LEU A 97 -3.54 3.50 0.79
CA LEU A 97 -3.24 3.18 2.19
C LEU A 97 -2.42 4.26 2.92
N SER A 98 -1.82 5.22 2.20
CA SER A 98 -1.02 6.26 2.83
C SER A 98 -1.87 7.11 3.79
N GLY A 99 -1.50 7.13 5.07
CA GLY A 99 -2.24 7.84 6.12
C GLY A 99 -3.56 7.19 6.55
N ALA A 100 -3.86 5.97 6.09
CA ALA A 100 -5.05 5.23 6.47
C ALA A 100 -4.97 4.77 7.94
N ALA A 101 -6.09 4.83 8.67
CA ALA A 101 -6.13 4.51 10.10
C ALA A 101 -5.74 3.04 10.37
N GLU A 102 -6.02 2.16 9.42
CA GLU A 102 -5.68 0.74 9.44
C GLU A 102 -4.16 0.51 9.45
N VAL A 103 -3.39 1.40 8.79
CA VAL A 103 -1.91 1.36 8.86
C VAL A 103 -1.45 1.68 10.27
N ASP A 104 -2.08 2.64 10.93
CA ASP A 104 -1.74 3.00 12.30
C ASP A 104 -2.03 1.84 13.28
N VAL A 105 -3.11 1.09 13.06
CA VAL A 105 -3.44 -0.11 13.87
C VAL A 105 -2.40 -1.21 13.63
N ALA A 106 -2.02 -1.45 12.38
CA ALA A 106 -1.00 -2.43 12.04
C ALA A 106 0.37 -2.06 12.65
N LEU A 107 0.73 -0.78 12.61
CA LEU A 107 1.96 -0.26 13.19
C LEU A 107 2.00 -0.49 14.70
N GLU A 108 0.93 -0.13 15.41
CA GLU A 108 0.81 -0.32 16.85
C GLU A 108 0.93 -1.81 17.23
N ALA A 109 0.25 -2.69 16.51
CA ALA A 109 0.34 -4.14 16.73
C ALA A 109 1.77 -4.66 16.52
N ARG A 110 2.48 -4.17 15.50
CA ARG A 110 3.87 -4.55 15.23
C ARG A 110 4.83 -4.03 16.30
N LEU A 111 4.62 -2.81 16.78
CA LEU A 111 5.42 -2.24 17.86
C LEU A 111 5.23 -2.99 19.16
N THR A 112 3.98 -3.21 19.59
CA THR A 112 3.67 -3.97 20.81
C THR A 112 4.27 -5.37 20.80
N ALA A 113 4.24 -6.06 19.65
CA ALA A 113 4.90 -7.36 19.51
C ALA A 113 6.42 -7.26 19.69
N ALA A 114 7.05 -6.25 19.10
CA ALA A 114 8.50 -6.04 19.23
C ALA A 114 8.92 -5.64 20.65
N GLU A 115 8.14 -4.80 21.34
CA GLU A 115 8.36 -4.43 22.75
C GLU A 115 8.24 -5.65 23.67
N ALA A 116 7.26 -6.51 23.44
CA ALA A 116 7.12 -7.77 24.17
C ALA A 116 8.33 -8.69 23.98
N GLU A 117 8.83 -8.81 22.75
CA GLU A 117 10.05 -9.57 22.43
C GLU A 117 11.30 -8.95 23.08
N ALA A 118 11.35 -7.62 23.19
CA ALA A 118 12.45 -6.87 23.82
C ALA A 118 12.37 -6.82 25.37
N GLY A 119 11.27 -7.28 25.96
CA GLY A 119 11.07 -7.32 27.42
C GLY A 119 10.60 -6.01 28.04
N GLY A 120 10.07 -5.06 27.25
CA GLY A 120 9.56 -3.79 27.77
C GLY A 120 9.33 -2.72 26.71
N GLY A 121 8.88 -1.55 27.17
CA GLY A 121 8.72 -0.37 26.32
C GLY A 121 10.06 0.26 25.91
N VAL A 122 9.99 1.24 25.03
CA VAL A 122 11.17 1.95 24.50
C VAL A 122 11.23 3.40 24.95
N ASP A 123 12.46 3.92 25.11
CA ASP A 123 12.70 5.32 25.46
C ASP A 123 12.44 6.28 24.29
N ALA A 124 12.50 5.80 23.04
CA ALA A 124 12.24 6.56 21.83
C ALA A 124 11.87 5.65 20.65
N LEU A 125 11.18 6.22 19.66
CA LEU A 125 10.75 5.56 18.43
C LEU A 125 11.31 6.28 17.21
N VAL A 126 11.86 5.49 16.27
CA VAL A 126 12.27 5.99 14.94
C VAL A 126 11.28 5.47 13.90
N PHE A 127 10.49 6.37 13.32
CA PHE A 127 9.59 6.08 12.22
C PHE A 127 10.35 6.25 10.89
N ALA A 128 10.87 5.14 10.36
CA ALA A 128 11.57 5.13 9.08
C ALA A 128 10.59 4.93 7.90
N ALA A 129 10.69 5.80 6.89
CA ALA A 129 9.92 5.70 5.65
C ALA A 129 10.83 5.89 4.42
N ALA A 130 10.38 5.45 3.24
CA ALA A 130 11.17 5.58 2.01
C ALA A 130 11.49 7.05 1.64
N GLY A 131 10.67 8.00 2.07
CA GLY A 131 10.85 9.41 1.73
C GLY A 131 10.48 9.74 0.28
N SER A 132 10.39 11.04 0.01
CA SER A 132 10.09 11.61 -1.30
C SER A 132 10.58 13.05 -1.34
N SER A 133 11.20 13.42 -2.46
CA SER A 133 11.57 14.80 -2.77
C SER A 133 10.42 15.63 -3.34
N ARG A 134 9.28 15.00 -3.65
CA ARG A 134 8.10 15.70 -4.19
C ARG A 134 7.36 16.43 -3.07
N PRO A 135 6.91 17.67 -3.29
CA PRO A 135 6.02 18.36 -2.35
C PRO A 135 4.81 17.48 -1.99
N GLY A 136 4.55 17.31 -0.69
CA GLY A 136 3.46 16.48 -0.18
C GLY A 136 3.71 14.97 -0.23
N GLY A 137 4.81 14.49 -0.79
CA GLY A 137 5.11 13.06 -0.95
C GLY A 137 5.36 12.29 0.35
N ASN A 138 5.58 13.00 1.45
CA ASN A 138 5.78 12.45 2.79
C ASN A 138 4.56 12.62 3.71
N GLY A 139 3.43 13.12 3.19
CA GLY A 139 2.27 13.52 4.00
C GLY A 139 1.72 12.37 4.84
N GLY A 140 1.46 11.21 4.25
CA GLY A 140 0.95 10.05 4.95
C GLY A 140 1.93 9.46 5.96
N ALA A 141 3.23 9.49 5.67
CA ALA A 141 4.27 9.07 6.62
C ALA A 141 4.33 10.02 7.84
N LEU A 142 4.26 11.33 7.61
CA LEU A 142 4.19 12.34 8.68
C LEU A 142 2.92 12.19 9.51
N LEU A 143 1.78 11.93 8.86
CA LEU A 143 0.51 11.71 9.54
C LEU A 143 0.54 10.45 10.42
N ALA A 144 1.07 9.34 9.91
CA ALA A 144 1.22 8.10 10.66
C ALA A 144 2.17 8.29 11.87
N ALA A 145 3.31 8.95 11.67
CA ALA A 145 4.25 9.24 12.76
C ALA A 145 3.64 10.13 13.84
N ARG A 146 2.87 11.15 13.44
CA ARG A 146 2.15 12.03 14.38
C ARG A 146 1.13 11.23 15.20
N ARG A 147 0.30 10.41 14.54
CA ARG A 147 -0.72 9.60 15.23
C ARG A 147 -0.09 8.57 16.15
N LEU A 148 1.07 8.01 15.79
CA LEU A 148 1.85 7.15 16.69
C LEU A 148 2.29 7.93 17.94
N ALA A 149 2.82 9.14 17.77
CA ALA A 149 3.22 9.98 18.90
C ALA A 149 2.04 10.33 19.82
N GLU A 150 0.87 10.61 19.26
CA GLU A 150 -0.36 10.87 20.02
C GLU A 150 -0.80 9.65 20.86
N ARG A 151 -0.49 8.42 20.41
CA ARG A 151 -0.81 7.18 21.12
C ARG A 151 0.27 6.74 22.11
N ARG A 152 1.48 7.30 22.03
CA ARG A 152 2.63 6.95 22.87
C ARG A 152 3.09 8.17 23.69
N PRO A 153 2.24 8.69 24.60
CA PRO A 153 2.59 9.87 25.40
C PRO A 153 3.84 9.60 26.24
N GLY A 154 4.80 10.51 26.19
CA GLY A 154 6.08 10.39 26.90
C GLY A 154 7.19 9.69 26.11
N THR A 155 6.89 9.05 24.98
CA THR A 155 7.89 8.44 24.10
C THR A 155 8.12 9.34 22.87
N PRO A 156 9.31 9.95 22.69
CA PRO A 156 9.62 10.73 21.50
C PRO A 156 9.53 9.88 20.23
N VAL A 157 8.84 10.39 19.21
CA VAL A 157 8.79 9.78 17.88
C VAL A 157 9.50 10.69 16.88
N VAL A 158 10.55 10.16 16.24
CA VAL A 158 11.35 10.89 15.24
C VAL A 158 11.15 10.24 13.87
N THR A 159 10.90 11.05 12.85
CA THR A 159 10.81 10.55 11.47
C THR A 159 12.18 10.49 10.82
N ALA A 160 12.43 9.44 10.06
CA ALA A 160 13.64 9.24 9.27
C ALA A 160 13.27 8.81 7.84
N TYR A 161 14.10 9.21 6.88
CA TYR A 161 13.90 8.90 5.47
C TYR A 161 15.13 8.21 4.89
N CYS A 162 14.91 7.30 3.93
CA CYS A 162 15.95 6.61 3.17
C CYS A 162 16.46 7.44 2.00
#